data_AF-B9SFV3-F1
#
_entry.id   AF-B9SFV3-F1
#
_cell.length_a   1.000
_cell.length_b   1.000
_cell.length_c   1.000
_cell.angle_alpha   90.00
_cell.angle_beta   90.00
_cell.angle_gamma   90.00
#
_symmetry.space_group_name_H-M   'P 1'
#
loop_
_entity.id
_entity.type
_entity.pdbx_description
1 polymer ?
#
loop_
_entity_poly.entity_id
_entity_poly.type
_entity_poly.pdbx_seq_one_letter_code
_entity_poly.pdbx_strand_id
1 'polypeptide(L)'
;MSVDHREATPVTGEGNGVVAAVESVKQTNTATATATTTTAATTTTTTTTNAPVVVGSVTASQRLRLNPNKDHKPESYEDLQLDFCPSVFSSLERYLPPSMLSVSRENKVKFMRDILLKYLPHGERTRAQRQREYRQKIISNYQPLNRELYAMHPSSFFVPSFIKAINDNTEESFRHIMSEPSPGVFTFEMLQPHFCNLLLSEVENFEKWVNDSKFRIMRPNTMNKYGAVLDDFGLETMLDKLMDGFIRPISKVFFPEVGGSTLDSHHGFVVEYGKDRDVDLGFHVDDSEVTLNVCLGKQFSGGDLFFRGIRCDKHVNTGSQSEEIYDYKHEPGKAVLHRGRHRHGARATTTGHRINLLLWCRSSVFREMKKYQKDFSTWCGECLREKKERQRLSIAATKSELLKKEGETAT
;
A
#
# COMPACT_ATOMS: atom_id res chain seq x y z
N MET A 1 -0.98 -15.05 19.52
CA MET A 1 -2.33 -14.70 19.04
C MET A 1 -2.24 -14.61 17.53
N SER A 2 -2.88 -15.54 16.82
CA SER A 2 -2.91 -15.52 15.35
C SER A 2 -3.74 -14.33 14.88
N VAL A 3 -3.12 -13.38 14.19
CA VAL A 3 -3.80 -12.22 13.62
C VAL A 3 -4.55 -12.71 12.38
N ASP A 4 -5.87 -12.89 12.51
CA ASP A 4 -6.74 -13.26 11.40
C ASP A 4 -6.92 -12.04 10.49
N HIS A 5 -6.15 -11.99 9.41
CA HIS A 5 -6.12 -10.89 8.45
C HIS A 5 -7.36 -10.93 7.55
N ARG A 6 -8.45 -10.33 8.00
CA ARG A 6 -9.53 -9.93 7.08
C ARG A 6 -9.18 -8.56 6.49
N GLU A 7 -8.73 -8.57 5.23
CA GLU A 7 -8.43 -7.36 4.47
C GLU A 7 -9.67 -6.46 4.34
N ALA A 8 -9.55 -5.21 4.80
CA ALA A 8 -10.47 -4.15 4.44
C ALA A 8 -10.37 -3.93 2.92
N THR A 9 -11.50 -3.96 2.20
CA THR A 9 -11.47 -3.84 0.74
C THR A 9 -10.96 -2.46 0.35
N PRO A 10 -9.84 -2.34 -0.38
CA PRO A 10 -9.40 -1.06 -0.92
C PRO A 10 -10.41 -0.54 -1.94
N VAL A 11 -10.47 0.79 -2.09
CA VAL A 11 -11.04 1.42 -3.28
C VAL A 11 -10.12 1.04 -4.44
N THR A 12 -10.54 0.06 -5.22
CA THR A 12 -9.84 -0.34 -6.44
C THR A 12 -10.60 0.23 -7.62
N GLY A 13 -10.08 1.30 -8.20
CA GLY A 13 -10.46 1.70 -9.54
C GLY A 13 -9.95 0.65 -10.54
N GLU A 14 -10.72 0.37 -11.59
CA GLU A 14 -10.31 -0.57 -12.66
C GLU A 14 -8.95 -0.19 -13.29
N GLY A 15 -8.57 1.10 -13.23
CA GLY A 15 -7.27 1.60 -13.68
C GLY A 15 -6.05 1.07 -12.90
N ASN A 16 -6.18 0.76 -11.61
CA ASN A 16 -5.05 0.30 -10.78
C ASN A 16 -4.62 -1.14 -11.13
N GLY A 17 -5.58 -1.98 -11.55
CA GLY A 17 -5.29 -3.34 -12.03
C GLY A 17 -4.48 -3.35 -13.33
N VAL A 18 -4.66 -2.34 -14.19
CA VAL A 18 -3.91 -2.20 -15.44
C VAL A 18 -2.46 -1.79 -15.16
N VAL A 19 -2.25 -0.84 -14.24
CA VAL A 19 -0.90 -0.42 -13.84
C VAL A 19 -0.16 -1.59 -13.20
N ALA A 20 -0.77 -2.31 -12.25
CA ALA A 20 -0.18 -3.50 -11.64
C ALA A 20 0.14 -4.60 -12.68
N ALA A 21 -0.76 -4.86 -13.62
CA ALA A 21 -0.55 -5.85 -14.68
C ALA A 21 0.62 -5.46 -15.60
N VAL A 22 0.69 -4.20 -16.05
CA VAL A 22 1.80 -3.69 -16.89
C VAL A 22 3.12 -3.66 -16.12
N GLU A 23 3.12 -3.36 -14.82
CA GLU A 23 4.32 -3.35 -14.00
C GLU A 23 4.83 -4.75 -13.63
N SER A 24 3.95 -5.73 -13.40
CA SER A 24 4.33 -7.13 -13.17
C SER A 24 5.13 -7.73 -14.35
N VAL A 25 4.84 -7.26 -15.56
CA VAL A 25 5.52 -7.63 -16.80
C VAL A 25 6.93 -7.04 -16.86
N LYS A 26 7.20 -5.92 -16.15
CA LYS A 26 8.54 -5.32 -16.03
C LYS A 26 9.56 -6.29 -15.42
N GLN A 27 9.15 -7.14 -14.49
CA GLN A 27 10.09 -7.92 -13.69
C GLN A 27 10.24 -9.40 -14.06
N THR A 28 9.21 -10.02 -14.63
CA THR A 28 9.36 -11.39 -15.15
C THR A 28 10.47 -11.51 -16.20
N ASN A 29 10.75 -10.44 -16.95
CA ASN A 29 11.84 -10.42 -17.93
C ASN A 29 13.21 -10.08 -17.32
N THR A 30 13.30 -9.26 -16.25
CA THR A 30 14.59 -9.03 -15.57
C THR A 30 15.03 -10.24 -14.77
N ALA A 31 14.12 -10.96 -14.09
CA ALA A 31 14.45 -12.21 -13.40
C ALA A 31 14.89 -13.33 -14.36
N THR A 32 14.37 -13.34 -15.60
CA THR A 32 14.82 -14.27 -16.65
C THR A 32 16.20 -13.87 -17.18
N ALA A 33 16.48 -12.57 -17.30
CA ALA A 33 17.80 -12.07 -17.70
C ALA A 33 18.91 -12.37 -16.67
N THR A 34 18.64 -12.25 -15.36
CA THR A 34 19.60 -12.62 -14.31
C THR A 34 19.81 -14.13 -14.17
N ALA A 35 18.81 -14.96 -14.45
CA ALA A 35 18.96 -16.41 -14.46
C ALA A 35 19.82 -16.92 -15.64
N THR A 36 19.84 -16.18 -16.76
CA THR A 36 20.63 -16.55 -17.94
C THR A 36 22.11 -16.13 -17.81
N THR A 37 22.46 -15.25 -16.87
CA THR A 37 23.84 -14.76 -16.69
C THR A 37 24.69 -15.59 -15.72
N THR A 38 24.15 -16.64 -15.09
CA THR A 38 24.90 -17.47 -14.13
C THR A 38 25.34 -18.85 -14.66
N THR A 39 25.15 -19.16 -15.94
CA THR A 39 25.65 -20.41 -16.54
C THR A 39 26.27 -20.17 -17.91
N ALA A 40 27.47 -19.59 -17.93
CA ALA A 40 28.34 -19.65 -19.10
C ALA A 40 29.81 -19.63 -18.68
N ALA A 41 30.39 -20.82 -18.45
CA ALA A 41 31.84 -21.03 -18.52
C ALA A 41 32.15 -22.49 -18.90
N THR A 42 32.58 -22.63 -20.15
CA THR A 42 33.59 -23.58 -20.65
C THR A 42 33.25 -25.08 -20.68
N THR A 43 33.09 -25.64 -21.88
CA THR A 43 34.01 -26.67 -22.44
C THR A 43 33.77 -26.82 -23.94
N THR A 44 34.84 -26.73 -24.71
CA THR A 44 34.92 -26.86 -26.17
C THR A 44 35.01 -28.32 -26.58
N THR A 45 34.18 -28.81 -27.51
CA THR A 45 34.59 -29.89 -28.43
C THR A 45 33.68 -29.97 -29.67
N THR A 46 34.31 -30.07 -30.83
CA THR A 46 33.78 -30.29 -32.18
C THR A 46 33.19 -31.69 -32.37
N THR A 47 32.00 -31.81 -33.00
CA THR A 47 31.70 -32.75 -34.10
C THR A 47 30.29 -32.55 -34.67
N THR A 48 30.12 -33.00 -35.91
CA THR A 48 29.04 -32.79 -36.88
C THR A 48 27.84 -33.75 -36.76
N THR A 49 26.72 -33.33 -37.37
CA THR A 49 25.55 -34.09 -37.90
C THR A 49 24.29 -34.34 -37.05
N ASN A 50 23.17 -34.01 -37.73
CA ASN A 50 21.81 -34.55 -37.69
C ASN A 50 20.86 -34.24 -36.51
N ALA A 51 19.83 -33.47 -36.85
CA ALA A 51 18.62 -33.24 -36.05
C ALA A 51 17.83 -34.54 -35.83
N PRO A 52 17.06 -34.56 -34.73
CA PRO A 52 15.63 -34.82 -34.87
C PRO A 52 14.79 -33.71 -34.23
N VAL A 53 13.68 -33.44 -34.90
CA VAL A 53 12.63 -32.49 -34.52
C VAL A 53 12.03 -32.89 -33.17
N VAL A 54 12.30 -32.10 -32.13
CA VAL A 54 11.53 -32.16 -30.88
C VAL A 54 10.41 -31.13 -30.99
N VAL A 55 9.18 -31.63 -31.07
CA VAL A 55 7.94 -30.86 -31.00
C VAL A 55 7.86 -30.24 -29.61
N GLY A 56 8.42 -29.05 -29.46
CA GLY A 56 8.31 -28.24 -28.24
C GLY A 56 6.93 -27.61 -28.16
N SER A 57 6.14 -28.06 -27.19
CA SER A 57 4.88 -27.45 -26.72
C SER A 57 4.99 -25.92 -26.69
N VAL A 58 4.25 -25.26 -27.59
CA VAL A 58 4.08 -23.81 -27.64
C VAL A 58 3.14 -23.37 -26.51
N THR A 59 3.63 -23.38 -25.28
CA THR A 59 3.14 -22.44 -24.26
C THR A 59 3.79 -21.10 -24.56
N ALA A 60 3.34 -20.44 -25.63
CA ALA A 60 3.72 -19.06 -25.92
C ALA A 60 3.28 -18.21 -24.72
N SER A 61 4.26 -17.62 -24.05
CA SER A 61 4.09 -16.76 -22.88
C SER A 61 2.95 -15.77 -23.09
N GLN A 62 1.87 -15.92 -22.30
CA GLN A 62 0.78 -14.94 -22.15
C GLN A 62 1.30 -13.67 -21.46
N ARG A 63 2.26 -12.97 -22.08
CA ARG A 63 2.95 -11.83 -21.51
C ARG A 63 2.78 -10.62 -22.40
N LEU A 64 2.47 -9.49 -21.76
CA LEU A 64 2.49 -8.19 -22.41
C LEU A 64 3.94 -7.77 -22.68
N ARG A 65 4.11 -6.76 -23.52
CA ARG A 65 5.34 -6.01 -23.70
C ARG A 65 5.55 -5.10 -22.51
N LEU A 66 6.82 -4.79 -22.29
CA LEU A 66 7.26 -3.83 -21.28
C LEU A 66 6.78 -2.41 -21.57
N ASN A 67 7.03 -1.97 -22.80
CA ASN A 67 6.78 -0.62 -23.27
C ASN A 67 5.64 -0.66 -24.30
N PRO A 68 4.75 0.33 -24.27
CA PRO A 68 3.68 0.41 -25.24
C PRO A 68 4.26 0.60 -26.64
N ASN A 69 3.64 -0.03 -27.62
CA ASN A 69 3.89 0.24 -29.02
C ASN A 69 3.29 1.61 -29.37
N LYS A 70 4.15 2.64 -29.48
CA LYS A 70 3.71 4.01 -29.77
C LYS A 70 3.15 4.18 -31.19
N ASP A 71 3.57 3.32 -32.11
CA ASP A 71 3.17 3.37 -33.52
C ASP A 71 1.88 2.57 -33.77
N HIS A 72 1.45 1.76 -32.79
CA HIS A 72 0.20 1.00 -32.89
C HIS A 72 -1.00 1.85 -32.53
N LYS A 73 -1.99 1.91 -33.43
CA LYS A 73 -3.30 2.48 -33.14
C LYS A 73 -4.21 1.36 -32.62
N PRO A 74 -4.62 1.40 -31.34
CA PRO A 74 -5.52 0.39 -30.79
C PRO A 74 -6.89 0.46 -31.46
N GLU A 75 -7.59 -0.67 -31.49
CA GLU A 75 -8.96 -0.76 -31.98
C GLU A 75 -9.94 -0.12 -31.00
N SER A 76 -11.14 0.20 -31.49
CA SER A 76 -12.27 0.54 -30.62
C SER A 76 -12.94 -0.73 -30.13
N TYR A 77 -13.30 -0.71 -28.85
CA TYR A 77 -13.97 -1.81 -28.16
C TYR A 77 -15.32 -1.39 -27.54
N GLU A 78 -15.77 -0.16 -27.81
CA GLU A 78 -17.01 0.42 -27.24
C GLU A 78 -18.28 -0.30 -27.73
N ASP A 79 -18.21 -0.95 -28.89
CA ASP A 79 -19.31 -1.72 -29.49
C ASP A 79 -19.48 -3.12 -28.87
N LEU A 80 -18.56 -3.55 -28.00
CA LEU A 80 -18.56 -4.90 -27.44
C LEU A 80 -19.15 -4.92 -26.02
N GLN A 81 -19.92 -5.97 -25.73
CA GLN A 81 -20.36 -6.27 -24.37
C GLN A 81 -19.22 -6.97 -23.61
N LEU A 82 -18.42 -6.20 -22.88
CA LEU A 82 -17.22 -6.67 -22.20
C LEU A 82 -17.42 -6.69 -20.68
N ASP A 83 -16.69 -7.58 -20.00
CA ASP A 83 -16.72 -7.65 -18.53
C ASP A 83 -15.84 -6.58 -17.84
N PHE A 84 -15.15 -5.74 -18.61
CA PHE A 84 -14.27 -4.65 -18.16
C PHE A 84 -14.48 -3.42 -19.05
N CYS A 85 -14.14 -2.23 -18.56
CA CYS A 85 -14.27 -0.99 -19.33
C CYS A 85 -13.54 -1.07 -20.70
N PRO A 86 -14.17 -0.72 -21.83
CA PRO A 86 -13.56 -0.77 -23.16
C PRO A 86 -12.23 -0.01 -23.26
N SER A 87 -12.10 1.13 -22.57
CA SER A 87 -10.86 1.93 -22.52
C SER A 87 -9.65 1.16 -21.96
N VAL A 88 -9.87 0.16 -21.09
CA VAL A 88 -8.82 -0.72 -20.58
C VAL A 88 -8.26 -1.59 -21.71
N PHE A 89 -9.12 -2.14 -22.58
CA PHE A 89 -8.69 -2.93 -23.73
C PHE A 89 -7.91 -2.08 -24.73
N SER A 90 -8.39 -0.88 -25.06
CA SER A 90 -7.66 0.04 -25.95
C SER A 90 -6.28 0.41 -25.40
N SER A 91 -6.17 0.57 -24.07
CA SER A 91 -4.90 0.86 -23.41
C SER A 91 -3.97 -0.35 -23.41
N LEU A 92 -4.50 -1.53 -23.07
CA LEU A 92 -3.75 -2.77 -22.96
C LEU A 92 -3.29 -3.29 -24.33
N GLU A 93 -4.03 -3.02 -25.41
CA GLU A 93 -3.69 -3.46 -26.75
C GLU A 93 -2.30 -2.96 -27.19
N ARG A 94 -1.93 -1.74 -26.79
CA ARG A 94 -0.61 -1.17 -27.10
C ARG A 94 0.54 -1.97 -26.47
N TYR A 95 0.25 -2.77 -25.45
CA TYR A 95 1.21 -3.63 -24.78
C TYR A 95 1.15 -5.06 -25.29
N LEU A 96 0.36 -5.41 -26.31
CA LEU A 96 0.37 -6.76 -26.86
C LEU A 96 1.69 -7.07 -27.58
N PRO A 97 2.18 -8.34 -27.49
CA PRO A 97 3.34 -8.76 -28.27
C PRO A 97 3.04 -8.66 -29.78
N PRO A 98 4.05 -8.49 -30.65
CA PRO A 98 3.84 -8.32 -32.10
C PRO A 98 3.00 -9.44 -32.73
N SER A 99 3.14 -10.68 -32.25
CA SER A 99 2.36 -11.84 -32.68
C SER A 99 0.87 -11.73 -32.38
N MET A 100 0.47 -10.90 -31.40
CA MET A 100 -0.91 -10.66 -31.01
C MET A 100 -1.48 -9.36 -31.59
N LEU A 101 -0.66 -8.48 -32.16
CA LEU A 101 -1.16 -7.25 -32.78
C LEU A 101 -1.82 -7.50 -34.15
N SER A 102 -1.41 -8.56 -34.85
CA SER A 102 -1.89 -8.94 -36.18
C SER A 102 -3.05 -9.93 -36.18
N VAL A 103 -3.47 -10.44 -35.02
CA VAL A 103 -4.63 -11.35 -34.94
C VAL A 103 -5.96 -10.59 -34.91
N SER A 104 -7.07 -11.31 -35.07
CA SER A 104 -8.40 -10.70 -35.05
C SER A 104 -8.72 -10.01 -33.73
N ARG A 105 -9.59 -9.00 -33.80
CA ARG A 105 -10.07 -8.23 -32.64
C ARG A 105 -10.59 -9.13 -31.52
N GLU A 106 -11.34 -10.17 -31.86
CA GLU A 106 -11.91 -11.13 -30.91
C GLU A 106 -10.81 -11.91 -30.16
N ASN A 107 -9.75 -12.30 -30.86
CA ASN A 107 -8.62 -13.01 -30.27
C ASN A 107 -7.77 -12.09 -29.38
N LYS A 108 -7.61 -10.80 -29.76
CA LYS A 108 -7.01 -9.79 -28.89
C LYS A 108 -7.81 -9.62 -27.60
N VAL A 109 -9.13 -9.47 -27.71
CA VAL A 109 -10.04 -9.36 -26.54
C VAL A 109 -9.91 -10.57 -25.65
N LYS A 110 -9.93 -11.79 -26.19
CA LYS A 110 -9.77 -13.02 -25.40
C LYS A 110 -8.44 -13.03 -24.64
N PHE A 111 -7.34 -12.71 -25.32
CA PHE A 111 -6.02 -12.65 -24.70
C PHE A 111 -5.92 -11.60 -23.59
N MET A 112 -6.43 -10.39 -23.85
CA MET A 112 -6.46 -9.30 -22.88
C MET A 112 -7.35 -9.63 -21.68
N ARG A 113 -8.52 -10.22 -21.92
CA ARG A 113 -9.44 -10.67 -20.89
C ARG A 113 -8.80 -11.73 -19.98
N ASP A 114 -8.12 -12.71 -20.56
CA ASP A 114 -7.42 -13.76 -19.81
C ASP A 114 -6.32 -13.18 -18.90
N ILE A 115 -5.70 -12.07 -19.31
CA ILE A 115 -4.76 -11.33 -18.46
C ILE A 115 -5.50 -10.59 -17.35
N LEU A 116 -6.51 -9.78 -17.68
CA LEU A 116 -7.25 -8.98 -16.70
C LEU A 116 -7.90 -9.85 -15.61
N LEU A 117 -8.43 -11.02 -15.97
CA LEU A 117 -9.04 -11.97 -15.03
C LEU A 117 -8.06 -12.52 -13.98
N LYS A 118 -6.75 -12.50 -14.24
CA LYS A 118 -5.73 -12.90 -13.26
C LYS A 118 -5.51 -11.84 -12.18
N TYR A 119 -5.73 -10.57 -12.52
CA TYR A 119 -5.50 -9.44 -11.61
C TYR A 119 -6.79 -8.91 -10.99
N LEU A 120 -7.94 -9.15 -11.62
CA LEU A 120 -9.24 -8.78 -11.08
C LEU A 120 -10.26 -9.92 -11.30
N PRO A 121 -10.17 -10.99 -10.48
CA PRO A 121 -11.05 -12.15 -10.57
C PRO A 121 -12.53 -11.79 -10.40
N HIS A 122 -13.42 -12.68 -10.85
CA HIS A 122 -14.87 -12.44 -10.77
C HIS A 122 -15.39 -12.14 -9.34
N GLY A 123 -14.82 -12.79 -8.33
CA GLY A 123 -15.17 -12.55 -6.93
C GLY A 123 -14.87 -11.13 -6.46
N GLU A 124 -13.71 -10.59 -6.83
CA GLU A 124 -13.30 -9.22 -6.49
C GLU A 124 -14.17 -8.18 -7.20
N ARG A 125 -14.50 -8.41 -8.48
CA ARG A 125 -15.41 -7.55 -9.24
C ARG A 125 -16.80 -7.49 -8.63
N THR A 126 -17.33 -8.66 -8.25
CA THR A 126 -18.63 -8.75 -7.57
C THR A 126 -18.61 -7.99 -6.23
N ARG A 127 -17.52 -8.10 -5.47
CA ARG A 127 -17.33 -7.35 -4.21
C ARG A 127 -17.28 -5.85 -4.46
N ALA A 128 -16.49 -5.40 -5.44
CA ALA A 128 -16.39 -3.99 -5.82
C ALA A 128 -17.73 -3.40 -6.29
N GLN A 129 -18.50 -4.16 -7.09
CA GLN A 129 -19.84 -3.75 -7.50
C GLN A 129 -20.79 -3.59 -6.30
N ARG A 130 -20.85 -4.57 -5.40
CA ARG A 130 -21.67 -4.49 -4.19
C ARG A 130 -21.28 -3.32 -3.31
N GLN A 131 -19.99 -3.03 -3.19
CA GLN A 131 -19.48 -1.87 -2.45
C GLN A 131 -19.94 -0.57 -3.11
N ARG A 132 -19.85 -0.43 -4.44
CA ARG A 132 -20.38 0.72 -5.17
C ARG A 132 -21.89 0.91 -4.94
N GLU A 133 -22.69 -0.14 -5.07
CA GLU A 133 -24.13 -0.09 -4.83
C GLU A 133 -24.47 0.30 -3.39
N TYR A 134 -23.73 -0.22 -2.41
CA TYR A 134 -23.87 0.15 -1.01
C TYR A 134 -23.55 1.64 -0.77
N ARG A 135 -22.44 2.16 -1.32
CA ARG A 135 -22.07 3.58 -1.21
C ARG A 135 -23.11 4.49 -1.87
N GLN A 136 -23.56 4.12 -3.07
CA GLN A 136 -24.59 4.90 -3.77
C GLN A 136 -25.89 5.01 -2.97
N LYS A 137 -26.30 3.95 -2.26
CA LYS A 137 -27.45 4.01 -1.35
C LYS A 137 -27.23 4.98 -0.20
N ILE A 138 -26.02 5.08 0.35
CA ILE A 138 -25.73 6.06 1.41
C ILE A 138 -25.77 7.47 0.81
N ILE A 139 -25.02 7.71 -0.26
CA ILE A 139 -24.91 9.02 -0.92
C ILE A 139 -26.28 9.56 -1.35
N SER A 140 -27.21 8.70 -1.79
CA SER A 140 -28.55 9.13 -2.20
C SER A 140 -29.50 9.46 -1.03
N ASN A 141 -29.19 9.03 0.20
CA ASN A 141 -30.09 9.15 1.36
C ASN A 141 -29.52 9.98 2.52
N TYR A 142 -28.21 10.15 2.58
CA TYR A 142 -27.53 10.97 3.57
C TYR A 142 -27.36 12.40 3.05
N GLN A 143 -27.62 13.39 3.90
CA GLN A 143 -27.37 14.79 3.58
C GLN A 143 -26.10 15.26 4.32
N PRO A 144 -25.02 15.62 3.59
CA PRO A 144 -23.82 16.17 4.18
C PRO A 144 -24.07 17.45 4.96
N LEU A 145 -23.46 17.57 6.14
CA LEU A 145 -23.55 18.75 6.99
C LEU A 145 -22.54 19.82 6.53
N ASN A 146 -21.29 19.41 6.30
CA ASN A 146 -20.17 20.29 5.98
C ASN A 146 -19.71 20.08 4.53
N ARG A 147 -20.40 20.72 3.59
CA ARG A 147 -20.12 20.58 2.13
C ARG A 147 -18.69 20.95 1.74
N GLU A 148 -18.05 21.83 2.50
CA GLU A 148 -16.66 22.22 2.26
C GLU A 148 -15.67 21.06 2.42
N LEU A 149 -15.97 20.03 3.22
CA LEU A 149 -15.11 18.84 3.33
C LEU A 149 -14.97 18.11 1.99
N TYR A 150 -15.99 18.20 1.15
CA TYR A 150 -16.07 17.49 -0.13
C TYR A 150 -15.32 18.23 -1.24
N ALA A 151 -15.06 19.53 -1.04
CA ALA A 151 -14.22 20.34 -1.90
C ALA A 151 -12.87 20.55 -1.20
N MET A 152 -11.88 19.70 -1.51
CA MET A 152 -10.53 19.81 -0.95
C MET A 152 -9.96 21.24 -1.08
N HIS A 153 -9.95 22.01 0.00
CA HIS A 153 -9.43 23.38 0.08
C HIS A 153 -8.20 23.39 1.01
N PRO A 154 -6.98 23.23 0.47
CA PRO A 154 -5.79 22.96 1.28
C PRO A 154 -5.52 24.00 2.37
N SER A 155 -5.72 25.29 2.06
CA SER A 155 -5.51 26.40 3.01
C SER A 155 -6.45 26.39 4.21
N SER A 156 -7.64 25.80 4.07
CA SER A 156 -8.61 25.65 5.16
C SER A 156 -8.37 24.37 5.97
N PHE A 157 -7.66 23.40 5.38
CA PHE A 157 -7.48 22.06 5.96
C PHE A 157 -6.18 21.94 6.73
N PHE A 158 -5.10 22.51 6.17
CA PHE A 158 -3.75 22.30 6.66
C PHE A 158 -3.14 23.54 7.28
N VAL A 159 -2.22 23.32 8.22
CA VAL A 159 -1.42 24.41 8.78
C VAL A 159 -0.50 25.01 7.70
N PRO A 160 -0.22 26.34 7.72
CA PRO A 160 0.54 26.99 6.67
C PRO A 160 1.95 26.42 6.44
N SER A 161 2.62 25.99 7.51
CA SER A 161 3.95 25.36 7.45
C SER A 161 3.93 24.06 6.63
N PHE A 162 2.88 23.24 6.82
CA PHE A 162 2.67 22.00 6.06
C PHE A 162 2.47 22.28 4.56
N ILE A 163 1.58 23.22 4.23
CA ILE A 163 1.33 23.60 2.83
C ILE A 163 2.61 24.12 2.16
N LYS A 164 3.36 24.97 2.87
CA LYS A 164 4.63 25.49 2.34
C LYS A 164 5.60 24.34 2.04
N ALA A 165 5.77 23.39 2.96
CA ALA A 165 6.67 22.25 2.74
C ALA A 165 6.26 21.39 1.54
N ILE A 166 4.96 21.17 1.36
CA ILE A 166 4.37 20.44 0.21
C ILE A 166 4.57 21.19 -1.11
N ASN A 167 4.42 22.52 -1.11
CA ASN A 167 4.66 23.33 -2.30
C ASN A 167 6.14 23.37 -2.68
N ASP A 168 7.04 23.47 -1.70
CA ASP A 168 8.49 23.41 -1.92
C ASP A 168 8.91 22.02 -2.44
N ASN A 169 8.26 20.95 -1.95
CA ASN A 169 8.38 19.57 -2.42
C ASN A 169 9.83 19.04 -2.46
N THR A 170 10.59 19.31 -1.40
CA THR A 170 11.98 18.86 -1.22
C THR A 170 12.11 18.03 0.06
N GLU A 171 13.14 17.19 0.14
CA GLU A 171 13.41 16.45 1.38
C GLU A 171 13.70 17.40 2.54
N GLU A 172 14.43 18.49 2.28
CA GLU A 172 14.75 19.53 3.25
C GLU A 172 13.50 20.23 3.78
N SER A 173 12.56 20.59 2.90
CA SER A 173 11.31 21.24 3.31
C SER A 173 10.44 20.32 4.16
N PHE A 174 10.37 19.03 3.85
CA PHE A 174 9.66 18.06 4.68
C PHE A 174 10.34 17.86 6.03
N ARG A 175 11.67 17.66 6.04
CA ARG A 175 12.44 17.48 7.29
C ARG A 175 12.35 18.70 8.21
N HIS A 176 12.14 19.89 7.67
CA HIS A 176 11.96 21.10 8.47
C HIS A 176 10.69 21.10 9.33
N ILE A 177 9.64 20.41 8.90
CA ILE A 177 8.33 20.38 9.60
C ILE A 177 8.06 19.06 10.32
N MET A 178 8.92 18.05 10.14
CA MET A 178 8.74 16.70 10.69
C MET A 178 9.82 16.34 11.70
N SER A 179 9.42 15.64 12.75
CA SER A 179 10.32 14.93 13.66
C SER A 179 10.26 13.43 13.38
N GLU A 180 11.39 12.73 13.51
CA GLU A 180 11.47 11.26 13.45
C GLU A 180 11.88 10.70 14.82
N PRO A 181 10.95 10.64 15.80
CA PRO A 181 11.27 10.21 17.16
C PRO A 181 11.65 8.72 17.27
N SER A 182 11.29 7.92 16.27
CA SER A 182 11.68 6.52 16.14
C SER A 182 11.88 6.19 14.67
N PRO A 183 12.85 5.33 14.29
CA PRO A 183 13.15 5.03 12.90
C PRO A 183 11.90 4.64 12.08
N GLY A 184 11.59 5.44 11.05
CA GLY A 184 10.44 5.27 10.17
C GLY A 184 9.08 5.63 10.78
N VAL A 185 9.06 6.37 11.89
CA VAL A 185 7.86 6.99 12.48
C VAL A 185 8.06 8.50 12.43
N PHE A 186 7.30 9.18 11.58
CA PHE A 186 7.38 10.63 11.43
C PHE A 186 6.17 11.30 12.07
N THR A 187 6.42 12.40 12.78
CA THR A 187 5.37 13.17 13.46
C THR A 187 5.45 14.64 13.07
N PHE A 188 4.32 15.26 12.78
CA PHE A 188 4.26 16.66 12.32
C PHE A 188 2.89 17.29 12.58
N GLU A 189 2.86 18.61 12.68
CA GLU A 189 1.61 19.39 12.67
C GLU A 189 1.05 19.42 11.26
N MET A 190 -0.22 19.04 11.11
CA MET A 190 -0.82 18.85 9.79
C MET A 190 -2.12 19.60 9.64
N LEU A 191 -3.11 19.34 10.51
CA LEU A 191 -4.48 19.83 10.32
C LEU A 191 -4.74 21.09 11.13
N GLN A 192 -5.52 22.00 10.54
CA GLN A 192 -6.08 23.12 11.30
C GLN A 192 -7.17 22.63 12.26
N PRO A 193 -7.30 23.26 13.45
CA PRO A 193 -8.39 22.94 14.38
C PRO A 193 -9.78 23.08 13.76
N HIS A 194 -9.94 24.02 12.83
CA HIS A 194 -11.20 24.20 12.09
C HIS A 194 -11.58 22.95 11.30
N PHE A 195 -10.66 22.41 10.50
CA PHE A 195 -10.90 21.17 9.75
C PHE A 195 -11.20 19.99 10.66
N CYS A 196 -10.47 19.85 11.77
CA CYS A 196 -10.74 18.84 12.77
C CYS A 196 -12.20 18.89 13.25
N ASN A 197 -12.72 20.09 13.57
CA ASN A 197 -14.11 20.27 14.00
C ASN A 197 -15.13 19.98 12.89
N LEU A 198 -14.84 20.35 11.64
CA LEU A 198 -15.69 20.02 10.50
C LEU A 198 -15.82 18.51 10.31
N LEU A 199 -14.69 17.80 10.29
CA LEU A 199 -14.71 16.35 10.10
C LEU A 199 -15.38 15.64 11.28
N LEU A 200 -15.13 16.09 12.52
CA LEU A 200 -15.82 15.56 13.70
C LEU A 200 -17.34 15.73 13.63
N SER A 201 -17.82 16.94 13.32
CA SER A 201 -19.26 17.20 13.22
C SER A 201 -19.93 16.48 12.06
N GLU A 202 -19.23 16.29 10.94
CA GLU A 202 -19.73 15.49 9.80
C GLU A 202 -19.89 14.01 10.18
N VAL A 203 -18.90 13.44 10.88
CA VAL A 203 -18.96 12.05 11.36
C VAL A 203 -20.08 11.88 12.38
N GLU A 204 -20.25 12.83 13.30
CA GLU A 204 -21.35 12.82 14.28
C GLU A 204 -22.72 12.92 13.60
N ASN A 205 -22.85 13.76 12.56
CA ASN A 205 -24.06 13.85 11.75
C ASN A 205 -24.36 12.54 11.00
N PHE A 206 -23.33 11.92 10.43
CA PHE A 206 -23.45 10.62 9.76
C PHE A 206 -23.90 9.52 10.71
N GLU A 207 -23.25 9.37 11.87
CA GLU A 207 -23.65 8.37 12.88
C GLU A 207 -25.06 8.63 13.42
N LYS A 208 -25.46 9.89 13.60
CA LYS A 208 -26.84 10.25 13.96
C LYS A 208 -27.82 9.78 12.89
N TRP A 209 -27.55 10.08 11.61
CA TRP A 209 -28.39 9.62 10.50
C TRP A 209 -28.49 8.09 10.44
N VAL A 210 -27.37 7.37 10.62
CA VAL A 210 -27.33 5.90 10.66
C VAL A 210 -28.26 5.35 11.75
N ASN A 211 -28.22 5.94 12.95
CA ASN A 211 -29.07 5.54 14.07
C ASN A 211 -30.55 5.85 13.83
N ASP A 212 -30.86 7.08 13.38
CA ASP A 212 -32.23 7.54 13.14
C ASP A 212 -32.91 6.73 12.01
N SER A 213 -32.16 6.44 10.94
CA SER A 213 -32.63 5.66 9.79
C SER A 213 -32.55 4.14 9.98
N LYS A 214 -31.91 3.68 11.05
CA LYS A 214 -31.57 2.26 11.29
C LYS A 214 -30.81 1.63 10.10
N PHE A 215 -30.02 2.43 9.39
CA PHE A 215 -29.24 1.97 8.25
C PHE A 215 -28.07 1.09 8.73
N ARG A 216 -27.79 -0.01 8.04
CA ARG A 216 -26.66 -0.87 8.39
C ARG A 216 -25.43 -0.43 7.61
N ILE A 217 -24.42 0.06 8.32
CA ILE A 217 -23.13 0.45 7.75
C ILE A 217 -22.04 -0.60 7.96
N MET A 218 -21.02 -0.56 7.11
CA MET A 218 -19.76 -1.24 7.34
C MET A 218 -18.93 -0.49 8.38
N ARG A 219 -18.30 -1.24 9.30
CA ARG A 219 -17.40 -0.65 10.30
C ARG A 219 -15.98 -0.48 9.74
N PRO A 220 -15.18 0.45 10.30
CA PRO A 220 -13.91 0.88 9.72
C PRO A 220 -12.92 -0.25 9.41
N ASN A 221 -12.80 -1.21 10.32
CA ASN A 221 -12.01 -2.41 10.15
C ASN A 221 -12.57 -3.52 11.06
N THR A 222 -11.91 -4.68 11.08
CA THR A 222 -12.36 -5.84 11.87
C THR A 222 -12.06 -5.74 13.36
N MET A 223 -11.23 -4.79 13.78
CA MET A 223 -10.81 -4.59 15.16
C MET A 223 -11.53 -3.42 15.85
N ASN A 224 -12.15 -2.51 15.10
CA ASN A 224 -12.87 -1.35 15.60
C ASN A 224 -14.39 -1.49 15.42
N LYS A 225 -15.12 -1.27 16.50
CA LYS A 225 -16.59 -1.27 16.49
C LYS A 225 -17.18 0.11 16.26
N TYR A 226 -16.42 1.16 16.57
CA TYR A 226 -16.88 2.55 16.50
C TYR A 226 -16.08 3.39 15.53
N GLY A 227 -16.79 4.26 14.82
CA GLY A 227 -16.27 5.08 13.73
C GLY A 227 -16.90 4.73 12.38
N ALA A 228 -16.45 5.43 11.35
CA ALA A 228 -17.04 5.43 10.02
C ALA A 228 -15.97 5.38 8.92
N VAL A 229 -16.30 4.72 7.80
CA VAL A 229 -15.51 4.77 6.57
C VAL A 229 -15.92 6.02 5.79
N LEU A 230 -14.97 6.90 5.49
CA LEU A 230 -15.27 8.24 4.97
C LEU A 230 -15.73 8.22 3.51
N ASP A 231 -15.23 7.28 2.72
CA ASP A 231 -15.68 7.09 1.34
C ASP A 231 -17.17 6.74 1.25
N ASP A 232 -17.71 6.08 2.28
CA ASP A 232 -19.07 5.55 2.25
C ASP A 232 -20.12 6.65 2.15
N PHE A 233 -19.80 7.85 2.66
CA PHE A 233 -20.68 9.01 2.62
C PHE A 233 -20.11 10.16 1.79
N GLY A 234 -19.18 9.87 0.86
CA GLY A 234 -18.84 10.75 -0.26
C GLY A 234 -17.51 11.51 -0.15
N LEU A 235 -16.65 11.21 0.82
CA LEU A 235 -15.34 11.88 0.96
C LEU A 235 -14.22 11.28 0.10
N GLU A 236 -14.52 10.31 -0.77
CA GLU A 236 -13.55 9.61 -1.65
C GLU A 236 -12.67 10.60 -2.42
N THR A 237 -13.26 11.56 -3.14
CA THR A 237 -12.50 12.56 -3.91
C THR A 237 -11.60 13.45 -3.04
N MET A 238 -12.01 13.75 -1.80
CA MET A 238 -11.17 14.51 -0.86
C MET A 238 -9.96 13.67 -0.45
N LEU A 239 -10.18 12.39 -0.14
CA LEU A 239 -9.15 11.47 0.29
C LEU A 239 -8.17 11.09 -0.84
N ASP A 240 -8.65 10.97 -2.08
CA ASP A 240 -7.81 10.81 -3.27
C ASP A 240 -6.83 11.98 -3.38
N LYS A 241 -7.32 13.22 -3.26
CA LYS A 241 -6.49 14.43 -3.31
C LYS A 241 -5.52 14.51 -2.13
N LEU A 242 -5.96 14.11 -0.94
CA LEU A 242 -5.11 14.02 0.25
C LEU A 242 -3.94 13.05 0.01
N MET A 243 -4.23 11.84 -0.48
CA MET A 243 -3.22 10.84 -0.77
C MET A 243 -2.26 11.33 -1.87
N ASP A 244 -2.79 11.73 -3.02
CA ASP A 244 -2.00 12.04 -4.22
C ASP A 244 -1.17 13.30 -4.08
N GLY A 245 -1.76 14.35 -3.50
CA GLY A 245 -1.17 15.68 -3.43
C GLY A 245 -0.30 15.93 -2.19
N PHE A 246 -0.52 15.19 -1.11
CA PHE A 246 0.12 15.49 0.18
C PHE A 246 0.86 14.30 0.77
N ILE A 247 0.27 13.10 0.77
CA ILE A 247 0.89 11.93 1.41
C ILE A 247 1.91 11.23 0.49
N ARG A 248 1.61 11.08 -0.80
CA ARG A 248 2.50 10.44 -1.76
C ARG A 248 3.83 11.22 -1.96
N PRO A 249 3.87 12.56 -2.02
CA PRO A 249 5.13 13.31 -2.08
C PRO A 249 6.06 13.02 -0.89
N ILE A 250 5.53 13.07 0.33
CA ILE A 250 6.26 12.74 1.55
C ILE A 250 6.71 11.27 1.52
N SER A 251 5.81 10.38 1.12
CA SER A 251 6.06 8.94 1.11
C SER A 251 7.12 8.52 0.10
N LYS A 252 7.21 9.22 -1.04
CA LYS A 252 8.27 9.03 -2.03
C LYS A 252 9.66 9.23 -1.44
N VAL A 253 9.81 10.16 -0.50
CA VAL A 253 11.09 10.50 0.14
C VAL A 253 11.40 9.52 1.27
N PHE A 254 10.46 9.30 2.19
CA PHE A 254 10.75 8.58 3.44
C PHE A 254 10.39 7.09 3.44
N PHE A 255 9.62 6.62 2.45
CA PHE A 255 9.23 5.21 2.35
C PHE A 255 9.50 4.59 0.96
N PRO A 256 10.69 4.80 0.35
CA PRO A 256 10.97 4.28 -0.99
C PRO A 256 10.98 2.74 -1.03
N GLU A 257 11.30 2.06 0.07
CA GLU A 257 11.43 0.59 0.13
C GLU A 257 10.08 -0.13 0.15
N VAL A 258 8.99 0.59 0.40
CA VAL A 258 7.62 0.04 0.44
C VAL A 258 6.71 0.69 -0.60
N GLY A 259 7.28 1.22 -1.68
CA GLY A 259 6.50 1.76 -2.80
C GLY A 259 5.85 3.11 -2.54
N GLY A 260 6.40 3.93 -1.64
CA GLY A 260 5.84 5.24 -1.29
C GLY A 260 5.64 6.21 -2.47
N SER A 261 6.35 6.02 -3.60
CA SER A 261 6.17 6.77 -4.84
C SER A 261 5.04 6.28 -5.74
N THR A 262 4.48 5.10 -5.45
CA THR A 262 3.53 4.36 -6.28
C THR A 262 2.21 4.08 -5.55
N LEU A 263 1.91 4.88 -4.53
CA LEU A 263 0.63 4.81 -3.84
C LEU A 263 -0.49 5.20 -4.81
N ASP A 264 -1.52 4.35 -4.89
CA ASP A 264 -2.59 4.40 -5.90
C ASP A 264 -3.99 4.12 -5.36
N SER A 265 -4.12 3.72 -4.10
CA SER A 265 -5.40 3.43 -3.48
C SER A 265 -5.35 3.70 -1.99
N HIS A 266 -6.50 4.04 -1.43
CA HIS A 266 -6.62 4.33 0.00
C HIS A 266 -7.78 3.58 0.67
N HIS A 267 -7.74 3.56 1.99
CA HIS A 267 -8.89 3.30 2.86
C HIS A 267 -8.88 4.34 3.97
N GLY A 268 -9.77 5.33 3.87
CA GLY A 268 -9.86 6.46 4.79
C GLY A 268 -11.02 6.27 5.75
N PHE A 269 -10.74 6.34 7.04
CA PHE A 269 -11.74 6.09 8.07
C PHE A 269 -11.41 6.84 9.37
N VAL A 270 -12.43 6.99 10.21
CA VAL A 270 -12.26 7.47 11.58
C VAL A 270 -12.51 6.34 12.55
N VAL A 271 -11.82 6.39 13.69
CA VAL A 271 -12.01 5.49 14.83
C VAL A 271 -12.26 6.32 16.08
N GLU A 272 -13.12 5.83 16.96
CA GLU A 272 -13.44 6.48 18.22
C GLU A 272 -13.13 5.55 19.40
N TYR A 273 -12.31 6.06 20.33
CA TYR A 273 -11.97 5.38 21.57
C TYR A 273 -12.52 6.10 22.79
N GLY A 274 -12.89 5.35 23.83
CA GLY A 274 -13.48 5.88 25.06
C GLY A 274 -14.23 4.81 25.87
N LYS A 275 -14.73 5.19 27.05
CA LYS A 275 -15.35 4.26 28.01
C LYS A 275 -16.55 3.49 27.45
N ASP A 276 -17.38 4.15 26.64
CA ASP A 276 -18.57 3.57 25.99
C ASP A 276 -18.33 3.31 24.48
N ARG A 277 -17.05 3.12 24.12
CA ARG A 277 -16.55 2.93 22.75
C ARG A 277 -15.53 1.78 22.75
N ASP A 278 -14.62 1.76 21.78
CA ASP A 278 -13.45 0.90 21.85
C ASP A 278 -12.49 1.48 22.92
N VAL A 279 -11.98 0.66 23.83
CA VAL A 279 -11.12 1.17 24.92
C VAL A 279 -9.66 1.24 24.47
N ASP A 280 -9.20 0.22 23.77
CA ASP A 280 -7.84 0.06 23.27
C ASP A 280 -7.86 -0.59 21.88
N LEU A 281 -6.67 -0.79 21.30
CA LEU A 281 -6.51 -1.59 20.09
C LEU A 281 -5.29 -2.49 20.25
N GLY A 282 -5.52 -3.80 20.19
CA GLY A 282 -4.48 -4.81 20.37
C GLY A 282 -3.32 -4.69 19.38
N PHE A 283 -2.25 -5.44 19.64
CA PHE A 283 -1.05 -5.42 18.80
C PHE A 283 -1.31 -5.95 17.38
N HIS A 284 -0.97 -5.16 16.36
CA HIS A 284 -1.25 -5.45 14.96
C HIS A 284 -0.26 -4.76 14.01
N VAL A 285 -0.52 -4.94 12.71
CA VAL A 285 0.05 -4.17 11.59
C VAL A 285 -1.11 -3.70 10.72
N ASP A 286 -0.90 -2.64 9.96
CA ASP A 286 -1.90 -2.16 9.01
C ASP A 286 -1.82 -2.89 7.68
N ASP A 287 -2.96 -3.01 7.02
CA ASP A 287 -3.04 -3.40 5.62
C ASP A 287 -2.75 -2.20 4.70
N SER A 288 -1.53 -1.68 4.82
CA SER A 288 -1.06 -0.53 4.05
C SER A 288 0.44 -0.64 3.78
N GLU A 289 0.90 0.09 2.77
CA GLU A 289 2.32 0.38 2.60
C GLU A 289 2.72 1.53 3.53
N VAL A 290 1.90 2.58 3.56
CA VAL A 290 2.06 3.75 4.43
C VAL A 290 0.73 4.06 5.12
N THR A 291 0.76 4.30 6.43
CA THR A 291 -0.37 4.73 7.24
C THR A 291 -0.16 6.16 7.71
N LEU A 292 -1.15 7.00 7.45
CA LEU A 292 -1.34 8.28 8.13
C LEU A 292 -2.34 8.08 9.28
N ASN A 293 -2.01 8.60 10.46
CA ASN A 293 -2.88 8.63 11.63
C ASN A 293 -2.86 10.03 12.25
N VAL A 294 -3.99 10.75 12.23
CA VAL A 294 -4.10 12.13 12.71
C VAL A 294 -5.13 12.22 13.82
N CYS A 295 -4.75 12.83 14.94
CA CYS A 295 -5.71 13.09 16.02
C CYS A 295 -6.65 14.23 15.62
N LEU A 296 -7.96 13.97 15.54
CA LEU A 296 -8.96 14.98 15.23
C LEU A 296 -9.40 15.78 16.47
N GLY A 297 -9.07 15.29 17.67
CA GLY A 297 -9.33 15.99 18.92
C GLY A 297 -10.43 15.35 19.77
N LYS A 298 -11.07 16.20 20.59
CA LYS A 298 -11.76 15.95 21.87
C LYS A 298 -10.82 15.94 23.09
N GLN A 299 -11.36 16.25 24.26
CA GLN A 299 -10.62 16.18 25.53
C GLN A 299 -10.54 14.72 25.97
N PHE A 300 -9.33 14.17 26.09
CA PHE A 300 -9.10 12.79 26.52
C PHE A 300 -7.75 12.64 27.22
N SER A 301 -7.58 11.53 27.96
CA SER A 301 -6.30 11.09 28.50
C SER A 301 -6.05 9.62 28.16
N GLY A 302 -4.77 9.24 28.09
CA GLY A 302 -4.36 7.92 27.62
C GLY A 302 -4.55 7.77 26.11
N GLY A 303 -4.66 6.52 25.66
CA GLY A 303 -4.75 6.25 24.23
C GLY A 303 -3.42 6.40 23.50
N ASP A 304 -2.28 6.22 24.16
CA ASP A 304 -0.98 6.34 23.49
C ASP A 304 -0.84 5.25 22.41
N LEU A 305 -0.27 5.62 21.27
CA LEU A 305 0.09 4.68 20.21
C LEU A 305 1.45 4.06 20.57
N PHE A 306 1.55 2.74 20.60
CA PHE A 306 2.80 2.07 20.92
C PHE A 306 3.33 1.32 19.70
N PHE A 307 4.62 1.47 19.41
CA PHE A 307 5.35 0.90 18.27
C PHE A 307 6.40 -0.11 18.74
N ARG A 308 6.54 -1.21 18.00
CA ARG A 308 7.39 -2.36 18.38
C ARG A 308 8.21 -2.88 17.21
N GLY A 309 8.71 -1.97 16.37
CA GLY A 309 9.58 -2.26 15.24
C GLY A 309 8.87 -2.88 14.03
N ILE A 310 9.55 -2.82 12.89
CA ILE A 310 9.00 -3.19 11.57
C ILE A 310 9.36 -4.65 11.24
N ARG A 311 8.41 -5.39 10.66
CA ARG A 311 8.59 -6.80 10.28
C ARG A 311 7.98 -7.16 8.92
N CYS A 312 8.69 -7.99 8.17
CA CYS A 312 8.12 -8.67 7.00
C CYS A 312 7.13 -9.77 7.42
N ASP A 313 6.45 -10.40 6.47
CA ASP A 313 5.41 -11.40 6.76
C ASP A 313 5.97 -12.61 7.52
N LYS A 314 7.20 -13.01 7.21
CA LYS A 314 7.88 -14.13 7.89
C LYS A 314 8.18 -13.83 9.37
N HIS A 315 8.40 -12.56 9.72
CA HIS A 315 8.89 -12.17 11.03
C HIS A 315 7.87 -11.36 11.86
N VAL A 316 6.61 -11.26 11.40
CA VAL A 316 5.59 -10.44 12.07
C VAL A 316 5.41 -10.81 13.55
N ASN A 317 5.57 -12.09 13.86
CA ASN A 317 5.39 -12.66 15.20
C ASN A 317 6.67 -12.75 16.03
N THR A 318 7.82 -12.26 15.56
CA THR A 318 9.06 -12.33 16.36
C THR A 318 9.05 -11.33 17.52
N GLY A 319 9.98 -11.46 18.47
CA GLY A 319 10.09 -10.52 19.58
C GLY A 319 10.42 -9.09 19.14
N SER A 320 10.38 -8.17 20.11
CA SER A 320 10.84 -6.78 19.94
C SER A 320 12.08 -6.55 20.77
N GLN A 321 12.97 -5.72 20.26
CA GLN A 321 14.17 -5.27 20.99
C GLN A 321 13.89 -3.96 21.71
N SER A 322 14.73 -3.62 22.69
CA SER A 322 14.63 -2.36 23.46
C SER A 322 14.63 -1.13 22.55
N GLU A 323 15.45 -1.13 21.50
CA GLU A 323 15.60 0.00 20.57
C GLU A 323 14.40 0.14 19.63
N GLU A 324 13.52 -0.86 19.58
CA GLU A 324 12.31 -0.88 18.75
C GLU A 324 11.07 -0.42 19.52
N ILE A 325 11.20 -0.11 20.81
CA ILE A 325 10.08 0.30 21.68
C ILE A 325 9.96 1.83 21.63
N TYR A 326 8.84 2.29 21.10
CA TYR A 326 8.49 3.71 21.10
C TYR A 326 7.00 3.89 21.40
N ASP A 327 6.66 4.87 22.22
CA ASP A 327 5.28 5.20 22.57
C ASP A 327 5.04 6.68 22.22
N TYR A 328 3.95 6.95 21.50
CA TYR A 328 3.56 8.25 21.00
C TYR A 328 2.26 8.72 21.66
N LYS A 329 2.28 9.95 22.17
CA LYS A 329 1.12 10.62 22.75
C LYS A 329 0.43 11.46 21.68
N HIS A 330 -0.86 11.24 21.48
CA HIS A 330 -1.62 12.00 20.49
C HIS A 330 -1.84 13.45 20.92
N GLU A 331 -1.73 14.34 19.95
CA GLU A 331 -2.06 15.75 20.08
C GLU A 331 -2.99 16.18 18.94
N PRO A 332 -4.09 16.91 19.21
CA PRO A 332 -5.03 17.33 18.18
C PRO A 332 -4.34 18.07 17.02
N GLY A 333 -4.69 17.71 15.79
CA GLY A 333 -4.11 18.26 14.56
C GLY A 333 -2.73 17.73 14.18
N LYS A 334 -2.05 16.97 15.06
CA LYS A 334 -0.79 16.31 14.75
C LYS A 334 -1.00 14.95 14.10
N ALA A 335 -0.18 14.69 13.10
CA ALA A 335 -0.13 13.45 12.34
C ALA A 335 1.05 12.58 12.79
N VAL A 336 0.83 11.27 12.70
CA VAL A 336 1.86 10.23 12.70
C VAL A 336 1.81 9.53 11.35
N LEU A 337 2.95 9.43 10.68
CA LEU A 337 3.11 8.75 9.42
C LEU A 337 4.14 7.63 9.57
N HIS A 338 3.74 6.40 9.25
CA HIS A 338 4.60 5.23 9.42
C HIS A 338 4.33 4.16 8.36
N ARG A 339 5.24 3.20 8.22
CA ARG A 339 5.00 2.00 7.40
C ARG A 339 3.84 1.20 7.97
N GLY A 340 2.96 0.65 7.13
CA GLY A 340 1.86 -0.21 7.61
C GLY A 340 2.37 -1.47 8.33
N ARG A 341 3.53 -1.98 7.91
CA ARG A 341 4.24 -3.10 8.54
C ARG A 341 4.97 -2.76 9.85
N HIS A 342 4.90 -1.51 10.31
CA HIS A 342 5.36 -1.16 11.64
C HIS A 342 4.37 -1.74 12.65
N ARG A 343 4.81 -2.69 13.47
CA ARG A 343 3.93 -3.32 14.43
C ARG A 343 3.60 -2.35 15.55
N HIS A 344 2.32 -2.20 15.86
CA HIS A 344 1.86 -1.20 16.81
C HIS A 344 0.50 -1.56 17.42
N GLY A 345 0.02 -0.72 18.33
CA GLY A 345 -1.32 -0.80 18.90
C GLY A 345 -1.66 0.47 19.69
N ALA A 346 -2.89 0.58 20.17
CA ALA A 346 -3.32 1.71 20.99
C ALA A 346 -3.50 1.26 22.43
N ARG A 347 -2.95 2.01 23.38
CA ARG A 347 -3.24 1.84 24.81
C ARG A 347 -4.67 2.28 25.12
N ALA A 348 -5.13 1.96 26.33
CA ALA A 348 -6.47 2.34 26.78
C ALA A 348 -6.63 3.87 26.84
N THR A 349 -7.71 4.39 26.26
CA THR A 349 -8.20 5.74 26.55
C THR A 349 -8.90 5.72 27.91
N THR A 350 -8.35 6.43 28.89
CA THR A 350 -8.78 6.34 30.30
C THR A 350 -9.83 7.38 30.67
N THR A 351 -9.83 8.54 30.00
CA THR A 351 -10.86 9.57 30.15
C THR A 351 -11.19 10.18 28.80
N GLY A 352 -12.43 10.69 28.67
CA GLY A 352 -12.87 11.34 27.45
C GLY A 352 -12.95 10.41 26.24
N HIS A 353 -13.07 11.02 25.06
CA HIS A 353 -13.14 10.30 23.79
C HIS A 353 -11.97 10.73 22.91
N ARG A 354 -11.25 9.79 22.32
CA ARG A 354 -10.17 10.07 21.37
C ARG A 354 -10.63 9.67 19.97
N ILE A 355 -10.61 10.61 19.04
CA ILE A 355 -11.01 10.36 17.65
C ILE A 355 -9.83 10.64 16.73
N ASN A 356 -9.53 9.66 15.88
CA ASN A 356 -8.43 9.77 14.93
C ASN A 356 -8.93 9.51 13.51
N LEU A 357 -8.39 10.28 12.56
CA LEU A 357 -8.44 10.02 11.13
C LEU A 357 -7.30 9.09 10.76
N LEU A 358 -7.62 7.99 10.07
CA LEU A 358 -6.65 7.11 9.48
C LEU A 358 -6.80 7.10 7.96
N LEU A 359 -5.65 7.08 7.27
CA LEU A 359 -5.58 6.86 5.83
C LEU A 359 -4.55 5.76 5.56
N TRP A 360 -5.05 4.57 5.24
CA TRP A 360 -4.21 3.46 4.78
C TRP A 360 -3.95 3.62 3.29
N CYS A 361 -2.73 3.98 2.94
CA CYS A 361 -2.31 4.17 1.56
C CYS A 361 -1.65 2.89 1.05
N ARG A 362 -2.06 2.44 -0.13
CA ARG A 362 -1.60 1.20 -0.75
C ARG A 362 -0.98 1.44 -2.11
N SER A 363 -0.06 0.55 -2.49
CA SER A 363 0.57 0.50 -3.81
C SER A 363 0.34 -0.88 -4.42
N SER A 364 -0.47 -0.93 -5.48
CA SER A 364 -0.69 -2.16 -6.24
C SER A 364 0.62 -2.69 -6.86
N VAL A 365 1.47 -1.76 -7.30
CA VAL A 365 2.82 -2.04 -7.81
C VAL A 365 3.66 -2.76 -6.77
N PHE A 366 3.81 -2.19 -5.58
CA PHE A 366 4.66 -2.77 -4.54
C PHE A 366 4.14 -4.13 -4.10
N ARG A 367 2.81 -4.29 -3.96
CA ARG A 367 2.19 -5.56 -3.60
C ARG A 367 2.47 -6.66 -4.62
N GLU A 368 2.46 -6.33 -5.90
CA GLU A 368 2.86 -7.25 -6.95
C GLU A 368 4.35 -7.58 -6.88
N MET A 369 5.20 -6.56 -6.74
CA MET A 369 6.66 -6.73 -6.67
C MET A 369 7.09 -7.55 -5.45
N LYS A 370 6.40 -7.41 -4.33
CA LYS A 370 6.63 -8.15 -3.08
C LYS A 370 6.50 -9.66 -3.27
N LYS A 371 5.71 -10.15 -4.24
CA LYS A 371 5.61 -11.59 -4.57
C LYS A 371 6.94 -12.20 -5.02
N TYR A 372 7.82 -11.39 -5.60
CA TYR A 372 9.13 -11.82 -6.11
C TYR A 372 10.29 -11.44 -5.17
N GLN A 373 10.06 -10.53 -4.23
CA GLN A 373 11.07 -10.08 -3.27
C GLN A 373 11.32 -11.13 -2.19
N LYS A 374 12.57 -11.61 -2.08
CA LYS A 374 12.99 -12.60 -1.07
C LYS A 374 13.80 -12.02 0.08
N ASP A 375 14.42 -10.85 -0.11
CA ASP A 375 15.21 -10.15 0.90
C ASP A 375 14.49 -8.89 1.38
N PHE A 376 14.27 -8.81 2.69
CA PHE A 376 13.64 -7.67 3.37
C PHE A 376 14.58 -7.04 4.41
N SER A 377 15.88 -7.35 4.36
CA SER A 377 16.88 -6.86 5.32
C SER A 377 17.05 -5.33 5.32
N THR A 378 16.53 -4.62 4.31
CA THR A 378 16.55 -3.15 4.26
C THR A 378 15.55 -2.50 5.21
N TRP A 379 14.43 -3.17 5.53
CA TRP A 379 13.35 -2.56 6.33
C TRP A 379 12.78 -3.46 7.43
N CYS A 380 13.00 -4.78 7.38
CA CYS A 380 12.64 -5.69 8.45
C CYS A 380 13.79 -5.82 9.46
N GLY A 381 13.55 -5.39 10.71
CA GLY A 381 14.55 -5.43 11.77
C GLY A 381 15.12 -6.84 12.03
N GLU A 382 14.27 -7.88 11.96
CA GLU A 382 14.71 -9.26 12.12
C GLU A 382 15.55 -9.77 10.93
N CYS A 383 15.12 -9.51 9.68
CA CYS A 383 15.93 -9.88 8.51
C CYS A 383 17.31 -9.23 8.53
N LEU A 384 17.38 -7.97 8.99
CA LEU A 384 18.65 -7.26 9.15
C LEU A 384 19.53 -7.91 10.22
N ARG A 385 18.95 -8.31 11.36
CA ARG A 385 19.68 -9.02 12.43
C ARG A 385 20.23 -10.35 11.96
N GLU A 386 19.40 -11.19 11.36
CA GLU A 386 19.83 -12.48 10.81
C GLU A 386 20.94 -12.32 9.78
N LYS A 387 20.87 -11.28 8.94
CA LYS A 387 21.91 -10.95 7.96
C LYS A 387 23.22 -10.55 8.66
N LYS A 388 23.17 -9.68 9.67
CA LYS A 388 24.34 -9.27 10.47
C LYS A 388 24.97 -10.46 11.19
N GLU A 389 24.16 -11.36 11.75
CA GLU A 389 24.67 -12.55 12.44
C GLU A 389 25.36 -13.52 11.47
N ARG A 390 24.77 -13.78 10.30
CA ARG A 390 25.43 -14.57 9.25
C ARG A 390 26.77 -13.96 8.81
N GLN A 391 26.83 -12.63 8.67
CA GLN A 391 28.08 -11.93 8.35
C GLN A 391 29.13 -12.10 9.46
N ARG A 392 28.73 -11.95 10.72
CA ARG A 392 29.62 -12.13 11.87
C ARG A 392 30.21 -13.55 11.93
N LEU A 393 29.37 -14.57 11.75
CA LEU A 393 29.81 -15.97 11.73
C LEU A 393 30.75 -16.24 10.55
N SER A 394 30.47 -15.69 9.37
CA SER A 394 31.34 -15.81 8.20
C SER A 394 32.71 -15.17 8.41
N ILE A 395 32.77 -13.99 9.04
CA ILE A 395 34.02 -13.30 9.37
C ILE A 395 34.80 -14.12 10.40
N ALA A 396 34.15 -14.63 11.43
CA ALA A 396 34.79 -15.47 12.45
C ALA A 396 35.37 -16.76 11.87
N ALA A 397 34.64 -17.43 10.97
CA ALA A 397 35.10 -18.62 10.27
C ALA A 397 36.33 -18.32 9.39
N THR A 398 36.27 -17.25 8.59
CA THR A 398 37.38 -16.82 7.72
C THR A 398 38.63 -16.48 8.54
N LYS A 399 38.47 -15.75 9.65
CA LYS A 399 39.58 -15.42 10.55
C LYS A 399 40.20 -16.67 11.16
N SER A 400 39.40 -17.65 11.57
CA SER A 400 39.91 -18.91 12.09
C SER A 400 40.68 -19.71 11.04
N GLU A 401 40.23 -19.70 9.78
CA GLU A 401 40.93 -20.39 8.68
C GLU A 401 42.26 -19.70 8.32
N LEU A 402 42.30 -18.37 8.30
CA LEU A 402 43.54 -17.62 8.07
C LEU A 402 44.58 -17.88 9.16
N LEU A 403 44.18 -17.88 10.43
CA LEU A 403 45.08 -18.19 11.55
C LEU A 403 45.62 -19.63 11.50
N LYS A 404 44.82 -20.59 11.00
CA LYS A 404 45.30 -21.96 10.79
C LYS A 404 46.36 -22.02 9.68
N LYS A 405 46.14 -21.32 8.57
CA LYS A 405 47.10 -21.28 7.44
C LYS A 405 48.42 -20.60 7.84
N GLU A 406 48.37 -19.52 8.63
CA GLU A 406 49.58 -18.86 9.16
C GLU A 406 50.38 -19.79 10.09
N GLY A 407 49.69 -20.58 10.92
CA GLY A 407 50.33 -21.58 11.79
C GLY A 407 50.96 -22.75 11.02
N GLU A 408 50.36 -23.18 9.91
CA GLU A 408 50.89 -24.24 9.04
C GLU A 408 52.08 -23.78 8.18
N THR A 409 52.17 -22.48 7.85
CA THR A 409 53.33 -21.91 7.13
C THR A 409 54.54 -21.59 8.03
N ALA A 410 54.36 -21.64 9.36
CA ALA A 410 55.41 -21.35 10.35
C ALA A 410 56.12 -22.60 10.91
N THR A 411 55.77 -23.79 10.40
CA THR A 411 56.42 -25.10 10.63
C THR A 411 57.03 -25.61 9.35
#